data_AF-A0A540MXZ9-F1
#
_entry.id   AF-A0A540MXZ9-F1
#
_cell.length_a   1.000
_cell.length_b   1.000
_cell.length_c   1.000
_cell.angle_alpha   90.00
_cell.angle_beta   90.00
_cell.angle_gamma   90.00
#
_symmetry.space_group_name_H-M   'P 1'
#
loop_
_entity.id
_entity.type
_entity.pdbx_description
1 polymer ?
#
loop_
_entity_poly.entity_id
_entity_poly.type
_entity_poly.pdbx_seq_one_letter_code
_entity_poly.pdbx_strand_id
1 'polypeptide(L)'
;MKSPRAEALRSCNRIYNAVLGTDILVANQAFVKGDYDLAGQGIHVVGIKADACENGFTGSGGGSPLLDMNKAIINLVAVTAGIAKTLF
;
A
#
# COMPACT_ATOMS: atom_id res chain seq x y z
N MET A 1 7.94 -15.02 -23.77
CA MET A 1 7.07 -14.06 -23.03
C MET A 1 6.93 -14.55 -21.59
N LYS A 2 7.01 -13.66 -20.59
CA LYS A 2 6.71 -14.03 -19.20
C LYS A 2 5.19 -14.07 -19.03
N SER A 3 4.67 -14.91 -18.12
CA SER A 3 3.22 -15.01 -17.92
C SER A 3 2.64 -13.72 -17.30
N PRO A 4 1.37 -13.36 -17.56
CA PRO A 4 0.72 -12.20 -16.95
C PRO A 4 0.84 -12.21 -15.41
N ARG A 5 0.71 -13.39 -14.79
CA ARG A 5 0.91 -13.57 -13.35
C ARG A 5 2.31 -13.19 -12.87
N ALA A 6 3.35 -13.57 -13.63
CA ALA A 6 4.73 -13.23 -13.27
C ALA A 6 5.00 -11.73 -13.43
N GLU A 7 4.33 -11.06 -14.38
CA GLU A 7 4.39 -9.61 -14.55
C GLU A 7 3.71 -8.87 -13.38
N ALA A 8 2.52 -9.33 -12.97
CA ALA A 8 1.81 -8.83 -11.80
C ALA A 8 2.67 -8.90 -10.52
N LEU A 9 3.29 -10.06 -10.25
CA LEU A 9 4.19 -10.24 -9.11
C LEU A 9 5.40 -9.28 -9.12
N ARG A 10 6.02 -9.06 -10.29
CA ARG A 10 7.11 -8.08 -10.42
C ARG A 10 6.63 -6.65 -10.20
N SER A 11 5.41 -6.34 -10.64
CA SER A 11 4.79 -5.05 -10.37
C SER A 11 4.59 -4.85 -8.87
N CYS A 12 3.98 -5.81 -8.17
CA CYS A 12 3.81 -5.80 -6.72
C CYS A 12 5.14 -5.63 -5.98
N ASN A 13 6.21 -6.31 -6.41
CA ASN A 13 7.53 -6.14 -5.79
C ASN A 13 8.04 -4.70 -5.90
N ARG A 14 7.88 -4.04 -7.06
CA ARG A 14 8.26 -2.63 -7.22
C ARG A 14 7.39 -1.70 -6.37
N ILE A 15 6.09 -1.97 -6.34
CA ILE A 15 5.12 -1.22 -5.53
C ILE A 15 5.50 -1.30 -4.06
N TYR A 16 5.72 -2.50 -3.51
CA TYR A 16 6.03 -2.66 -2.09
C TYR A 16 7.40 -2.15 -1.70
N ASN A 17 8.39 -2.19 -2.59
CA ASN A 17 9.66 -1.49 -2.37
C ASN A 17 9.47 0.03 -2.24
N ALA A 18 8.57 0.63 -3.02
CA ALA A 18 8.25 2.06 -2.89
C ALA A 18 7.46 2.36 -1.59
N VAL A 19 6.54 1.47 -1.20
CA VAL A 19 5.81 1.57 0.07
C VAL A 19 6.77 1.60 1.25
N LEU A 20 7.69 0.64 1.32
CA LEU A 20 8.64 0.51 2.43
C LEU A 20 9.74 1.59 2.38
N GLY A 21 10.25 1.90 1.19
CA GLY A 21 11.36 2.82 1.00
C GLY A 21 10.98 4.29 0.95
N THR A 22 9.69 4.63 0.88
CA THR A 22 9.25 6.02 0.73
C THR A 22 7.99 6.32 1.52
N ASP A 23 6.85 5.70 1.18
CA ASP A 23 5.55 6.17 1.68
C ASP A 23 5.43 6.01 3.22
N ILE A 24 5.85 4.86 3.75
CA ILE A 24 5.87 4.61 5.20
C ILE A 24 6.87 5.54 5.90
N LEU A 25 8.02 5.82 5.28
CA LEU A 25 9.01 6.73 5.88
C LEU A 25 8.48 8.16 5.96
N VAL A 26 7.82 8.64 4.92
CA VAL A 26 7.17 9.97 4.90
C VAL A 26 6.09 10.04 5.97
N ALA A 27 5.20 9.05 6.04
CA ALA A 27 4.16 9.01 7.06
C ALA A 27 4.74 9.01 8.49
N ASN A 28 5.76 8.18 8.74
CA ASN A 28 6.42 8.12 10.06
C ASN A 28 7.07 9.47 10.45
N GLN A 29 7.77 10.11 9.52
CA GLN A 29 8.37 11.43 9.79
C GLN A 29 7.32 12.49 10.06
N ALA A 30 6.20 12.44 9.35
CA ALA A 30 5.08 13.35 9.55
C ALA A 30 4.44 13.15 10.94
N PHE A 31 4.20 11.90 11.36
CA PHE A 31 3.74 11.59 12.72
C PHE A 31 4.68 12.13 13.80
N VAL A 32 6.00 11.94 13.65
CA VAL A 32 7.00 12.43 14.62
C VAL A 32 7.00 13.96 14.72
N LYS A 33 6.71 14.65 13.62
CA LYS A 33 6.67 16.12 13.56
C LYS A 33 5.32 16.71 13.97
N GLY A 34 4.31 15.87 14.23
CA GLY A 34 2.94 16.31 14.49
C GLY A 34 2.19 16.81 13.25
N ASP A 35 2.67 16.50 12.04
CA ASP A 35 2.00 16.82 10.78
C ASP A 35 1.05 15.68 10.39
N TYR A 36 -0.10 15.62 11.05
CA TYR A 36 -1.03 14.50 10.91
C TYR A 36 -1.76 14.47 9.57
N ASP A 37 -1.92 15.63 8.91
CA ASP A 37 -2.46 15.70 7.54
C ASP A 37 -1.51 15.03 6.55
N LEU A 38 -0.20 15.34 6.61
CA LEU A 38 0.79 14.69 5.76
C LEU A 38 0.95 13.21 6.12
N ALA A 39 0.86 12.86 7.40
CA ALA A 39 0.89 11.46 7.84
C ALA A 39 -0.28 10.65 7.23
N GLY A 40 -1.50 11.21 7.28
CA GLY A 40 -2.67 10.62 6.67
C GLY A 40 -2.55 10.45 5.15
N GLN A 41 -1.98 11.45 4.46
CA GLN A 41 -1.73 11.36 3.00
C GLN A 41 -0.72 10.25 2.65
N GLY A 42 0.40 10.17 3.37
CA GLY A 42 1.40 9.11 3.15
C GLY A 42 0.81 7.72 3.33
N ILE A 43 -0.01 7.53 4.37
CA ILE A 43 -0.71 6.28 4.64
C ILE A 43 -1.77 5.96 3.57
N HIS A 44 -2.53 6.96 3.11
CA HIS A 44 -3.49 6.77 2.02
C HIS A 44 -2.83 6.26 0.73
N VAL A 45 -1.64 6.77 0.39
CA VAL A 45 -0.85 6.31 -0.77
C VAL A 45 -0.47 4.83 -0.64
N VAL A 46 -0.16 4.34 0.56
CA VAL A 46 0.10 2.91 0.81
C VAL A 46 -1.13 2.06 0.44
N GLY A 47 -2.33 2.51 0.79
CA GLY A 47 -3.59 1.83 0.46
C GLY A 47 -3.81 1.75 -1.05
N ILE A 48 -3.64 2.86 -1.76
CA ILE A 48 -3.74 2.92 -3.24
C ILE A 48 -2.75 1.94 -3.88
N LYS A 49 -1.53 1.87 -3.36
CA LYS A 49 -0.48 0.99 -3.88
C LYS A 49 -0.78 -0.48 -3.64
N ALA A 50 -1.27 -0.85 -2.46
CA ALA A 50 -1.71 -2.21 -2.19
C ALA A 50 -2.86 -2.64 -3.12
N ASP A 51 -3.83 -1.75 -3.35
CA ASP A 51 -4.93 -1.98 -4.30
C ASP A 51 -4.41 -2.11 -5.75
N ALA A 52 -3.45 -1.27 -6.16
CA ALA A 52 -2.82 -1.36 -7.47
C ALA A 52 -2.05 -2.68 -7.67
N CYS A 53 -1.41 -3.22 -6.63
CA CYS A 53 -0.81 -4.55 -6.67
C CYS A 53 -1.89 -5.62 -6.91
N GLU A 54 -3.00 -5.57 -6.18
CA GLU A 54 -4.10 -6.54 -6.32
C GLU A 54 -4.73 -6.48 -7.72
N ASN A 55 -5.04 -5.28 -8.20
CA ASN A 55 -5.64 -5.06 -9.52
C ASN A 55 -4.72 -5.52 -10.66
N GLY A 56 -3.40 -5.58 -10.45
CA GLY A 56 -2.44 -6.14 -11.39
C GLY A 56 -2.65 -7.62 -11.71
N PHE A 57 -3.39 -8.36 -10.88
CA PHE A 57 -3.74 -9.76 -11.13
C PHE A 57 -5.03 -9.95 -11.93
N THR A 58 -5.73 -8.88 -12.28
CA THR A 58 -6.93 -8.96 -13.15
C THR A 58 -6.55 -9.60 -14.49
N GLY A 59 -7.29 -10.65 -14.88
CA GLY A 59 -7.02 -11.40 -16.12
C GLY A 59 -5.82 -12.35 -16.07
N SER A 60 -5.15 -12.51 -14.91
CA SER A 60 -3.97 -13.38 -14.78
C SER A 60 -4.28 -14.88 -14.64
N GLY A 61 -5.55 -15.25 -14.47
CA GLY A 61 -6.00 -16.63 -14.21
C GLY A 61 -5.61 -17.11 -12.80
N GLY A 62 -6.60 -17.49 -11.98
CA GLY A 62 -6.36 -18.03 -10.64
C GLY A 62 -6.13 -16.98 -9.53
N GLY A 63 -6.48 -15.71 -9.77
CA GLY A 63 -6.48 -14.65 -8.75
C GLY A 63 -5.10 -14.27 -8.21
N SER A 64 -5.06 -13.24 -7.37
CA SER A 64 -3.84 -12.83 -6.68
C SER A 64 -3.43 -13.85 -5.62
N PRO A 65 -2.18 -14.36 -5.62
CA PRO A 65 -1.65 -15.12 -4.49
C PRO A 65 -1.40 -14.26 -3.25
N LEU A 66 -1.54 -12.94 -3.36
CA LEU A 66 -1.27 -11.96 -2.31
C LEU A 66 -2.56 -11.32 -1.77
N LEU A 67 -3.74 -11.79 -2.20
CA LEU A 67 -5.03 -11.18 -1.89
C LEU A 67 -5.20 -10.85 -0.40
N ASP A 68 -4.92 -11.81 0.48
CA ASP A 68 -5.11 -11.63 1.92
C ASP A 68 -4.09 -10.65 2.52
N MET A 69 -2.85 -10.65 2.01
CA MET A 69 -1.84 -9.68 2.43
C MET A 69 -2.18 -8.26 1.96
N ASN A 70 -2.62 -8.11 0.71
CA ASN A 70 -3.03 -6.82 0.16
C ASN A 70 -4.21 -6.26 0.97
N LYS A 71 -5.20 -7.09 1.30
CA LYS A 71 -6.32 -6.72 2.18
C LYS A 71 -5.87 -6.34 3.59
N ALA A 72 -4.96 -7.11 4.19
CA ALA A 72 -4.44 -6.80 5.52
C ALA A 72 -3.76 -5.42 5.56
N ILE A 73 -2.99 -5.08 4.51
CA ILE A 73 -2.35 -3.77 4.37
C ILE A 73 -3.38 -2.66 4.20
N ILE A 74 -4.41 -2.86 3.37
CA ILE A 74 -5.51 -1.89 3.22
C ILE A 74 -6.23 -1.64 4.55
N ASN A 75 -6.51 -2.70 5.32
CA ASN A 75 -7.14 -2.57 6.64
C ASN A 75 -6.23 -1.81 7.62
N LEU A 76 -4.93 -2.10 7.63
CA LEU A 76 -3.96 -1.39 8.46
C LEU A 76 -3.87 0.10 8.09
N VAL A 77 -3.92 0.41 6.80
CA VAL A 77 -3.98 1.79 6.29
C VAL A 77 -5.22 2.51 6.80
N ALA A 78 -6.40 1.87 6.77
CA ALA A 78 -7.63 2.45 7.28
C ALA A 78 -7.56 2.77 8.78
N VAL A 79 -7.01 1.86 9.59
CA VAL A 79 -6.80 2.08 11.02
C VAL A 79 -5.82 3.24 11.26
N THR A 80 -4.68 3.23 10.58
CA THR A 80 -3.64 4.26 10.76
C THR A 80 -4.15 5.65 10.33
N ALA A 81 -4.92 5.73 9.25
CA ALA A 81 -5.57 6.97 8.83
C ALA A 81 -6.60 7.46 9.87
N GLY A 82 -7.34 6.56 10.50
CA GLY A 82 -8.24 6.89 11.61
C GLY A 82 -7.49 7.46 12.82
N ILE A 83 -6.32 6.91 13.14
CA ILE A 83 -5.44 7.45 14.20
C ILE A 83 -4.97 8.85 13.85
N ALA A 84 -4.42 9.06 12.64
CA ALA A 84 -3.98 10.38 12.17
C ALA A 84 -5.10 11.42 12.27
N LYS A 85 -6.32 11.07 11.82
CA LYS A 85 -7.50 11.94 11.91
C LYS A 85 -7.91 12.27 13.35
N THR A 86 -7.67 11.37 14.30
CA THR A 86 -7.99 11.60 15.73
C THR A 86 -6.99 12.55 16.38
N LEU A 87 -5.78 12.64 15.84
CA LEU A 87 -4.72 13.51 16.35
C LEU A 87 -4.76 14.94 15.75
N PHE A 88 -5.52 15.14 14.68
CA PHE A 88 -5.82 16.45 14.07
C PHE A 88 -6.86 17.24 14.88
#